data_AF-A0A1V0PIR6-F1
#
_entry.id   AF-A0A1V0PIR6-F1
#
_cell.length_a   1.000
_cell.length_b   1.000
_cell.length_c   1.000
_cell.angle_alpha   90.00
_cell.angle_beta   90.00
_cell.angle_gamma   90.00
#
_symmetry.space_group_name_H-M   'P 1'
#
loop_
_entity.id
_entity.type
_entity.pdbx_description
1 polymer ?
#
loop_
_entity_poly.entity_id
_entity_poly.type
_entity_poly.pdbx_seq_one_letter_code
_entity_poly.pdbx_strand_id
1 'polypeptide(L)'
;MSQNTKGKLSLVGLSLMIFTTVFGFGNIPVAFYQMGYGAIPWYIIGALLFFLPFAFMVTEMGSAFKDEKGGIYSWMSEAVNPTFAFIGTFMWYASYVIWMVSVANKILIPMVNLIFGNSTHTPSLL
;
A
#
# COMPACT_ATOMS: atom_id res chain seq x y z
N MET A 1 18.08 38.42 8.80
CA MET A 1 17.63 37.15 9.41
C MET A 1 16.19 36.87 8.99
N SER A 2 15.99 36.03 7.97
CA SER A 2 14.66 35.58 7.55
C SER A 2 14.53 34.11 7.94
N GLN A 3 13.68 33.83 8.92
CA GLN A 3 13.55 32.52 9.58
C GLN A 3 12.71 31.56 8.72
N ASN A 4 13.33 30.43 8.35
CA ASN A 4 12.76 29.11 8.03
C ASN A 4 11.24 29.02 7.71
N THR A 5 10.89 29.02 6.43
CA THR A 5 9.71 28.25 5.95
C THR A 5 10.22 26.93 5.37
N LYS A 6 10.60 25.98 6.24
CA LYS A 6 10.90 24.60 5.81
C LYS A 6 9.62 23.97 5.26
N GLY A 7 9.69 23.45 4.03
CA GLY A 7 8.56 22.89 3.28
C GLY A 7 7.68 21.95 4.11
N LYS A 8 6.51 22.44 4.50
CA LYS A 8 5.43 21.62 5.05
C LYS A 8 4.48 21.28 3.90
N LEU A 9 4.20 19.99 3.72
CA LEU A 9 3.28 19.50 2.69
C LEU A 9 1.87 20.03 2.98
N SER A 10 1.19 20.56 1.96
CA SER A 10 -0.21 20.98 2.08
C SER A 10 -1.08 19.78 2.45
N LEU A 11 -2.11 19.99 3.28
CA LEU A 11 -3.06 18.95 3.67
C LEU A 11 -3.68 18.26 2.44
N VAL A 12 -4.05 19.04 1.42
CA VAL A 12 -4.56 18.51 0.15
C VAL A 12 -3.51 17.65 -0.56
N GLY A 13 -2.25 18.09 -0.57
CA GLY A 13 -1.15 17.33 -1.17
C GLY A 13 -0.88 16.01 -0.45
N LEU A 14 -0.93 16.02 0.89
CA LEU A 14 -0.81 14.82 1.71
C LEU A 14 -1.97 13.85 1.46
N SER A 15 -3.22 14.36 1.45
CA SER A 15 -4.41 13.54 1.20
C SER A 15 -4.39 12.89 -0.19
N LEU A 16 -3.98 13.64 -1.23
CA LEU A 16 -3.83 13.10 -2.58
C LEU A 16 -2.73 12.04 -2.66
N MET A 17 -1.60 12.26 -1.99
CA MET A 17 -0.52 11.27 -1.93
C MET A 17 -1.01 9.96 -1.30
N ILE A 18 -1.68 10.02 -0.14
CA ILE A 18 -2.25 8.83 0.52
C ILE A 18 -3.31 8.16 -0.38
N PHE A 19 -4.17 8.94 -1.02
CA PHE A 19 -5.20 8.39 -1.90
C PHE A 19 -4.58 7.62 -3.08
N THR A 20 -3.59 8.21 -3.77
CA THR A 20 -2.95 7.56 -4.93
C THR A 20 -2.18 6.29 -4.56
N THR A 21 -1.55 6.24 -3.38
CA THR A 21 -0.79 5.05 -2.94
C THR A 21 -1.71 3.92 -2.48
N VAL A 22 -2.85 4.23 -1.86
CA VAL A 22 -3.76 3.22 -1.30
C VAL A 22 -4.75 2.68 -2.34
N PHE A 23 -5.29 3.54 -3.21
CA PHE A 23 -6.41 3.15 -4.08
C PHE A 23 -6.01 2.15 -5.18
N GLY A 24 -4.75 2.19 -5.64
CA GLY A 24 -4.17 1.20 -6.54
C GLY A 24 -5.11 0.74 -7.66
N PHE A 25 -5.41 1.63 -8.63
CA PHE A 25 -6.42 1.45 -9.67
C PHE A 25 -6.41 0.07 -10.37
N GLY A 26 -5.25 -0.58 -10.49
CA GLY A 26 -5.12 -1.90 -11.09
C GLY A 26 -5.77 -3.05 -10.31
N ASN A 27 -6.12 -2.87 -9.03
CA ASN A 27 -6.74 -3.94 -8.24
C ASN A 27 -8.23 -4.14 -8.57
N ILE A 28 -8.94 -3.07 -8.95
CA ILE A 28 -10.39 -3.13 -9.24
C ILE A 28 -10.69 -3.96 -10.50
N PRO A 29 -9.99 -3.79 -11.65
CA PRO A 29 -10.17 -4.63 -12.82
C PRO A 29 -9.85 -6.10 -12.55
N VAL A 30 -8.82 -6.38 -11.74
CA VAL A 30 -8.43 -7.76 -11.38
C VAL A 30 -9.54 -8.41 -10.55
N ALA A 31 -10.09 -7.71 -9.56
CA ALA A 31 -11.20 -8.24 -8.77
C ALA A 31 -12.46 -8.47 -9.60
N PHE A 32 -12.77 -7.55 -10.53
CA PHE A 32 -13.88 -7.74 -11.47
C PHE A 32 -13.64 -8.92 -12.43
N TYR A 33 -12.41 -9.11 -12.91
CA TYR A 33 -12.08 -10.27 -13.75
C TYR A 33 -12.24 -11.59 -13.01
N GLN A 34 -11.92 -11.63 -11.71
CA GLN A 34 -11.97 -12.86 -10.91
C GLN A 34 -13.38 -13.19 -10.38
N MET A 35 -14.15 -12.19 -9.95
CA MET A 35 -15.44 -12.40 -9.24
C MET A 35 -16.61 -11.63 -9.85
N GLY A 36 -16.41 -10.88 -10.93
CA GLY A 36 -17.43 -10.04 -11.57
C GLY A 36 -18.07 -9.05 -10.60
N TYR A 37 -19.39 -8.91 -10.67
CA TYR A 37 -20.17 -8.10 -9.72
C TYR A 37 -20.17 -8.66 -8.29
N GLY A 38 -19.80 -9.94 -8.10
CA GLY A 38 -19.65 -10.57 -6.79
C GLY A 38 -18.53 -9.95 -5.94
N ALA A 39 -17.62 -9.16 -6.52
CA ALA A 39 -16.62 -8.40 -5.78
C ALA A 39 -17.21 -7.23 -4.98
N ILE A 40 -18.36 -6.68 -5.37
CA ILE A 40 -18.94 -5.46 -4.77
C ILE A 40 -19.25 -5.65 -3.28
N PRO A 41 -19.97 -6.70 -2.85
CA PRO A 41 -20.20 -6.95 -1.42
C PRO A 41 -18.90 -7.10 -0.64
N TRP A 42 -17.89 -7.77 -1.20
CA TRP A 42 -16.59 -7.94 -0.55
C TRP A 42 -15.85 -6.63 -0.33
N TYR A 43 -15.92 -5.70 -1.29
CA TYR A 43 -15.37 -4.36 -1.12
C TYR A 43 -16.09 -3.56 -0.04
N ILE A 44 -17.43 -3.65 0.04
CA ILE A 44 -18.21 -2.97 1.09
C ILE A 44 -17.85 -3.52 2.47
N ILE A 45 -17.79 -4.84 2.60
CA ILE A 45 -17.41 -5.50 3.86
C ILE A 45 -15.97 -5.12 4.25
N GLY A 46 -15.03 -5.16 3.31
CA GLY A 46 -13.65 -4.75 3.55
C GLY A 46 -13.52 -3.27 3.94
N ALA A 47 -14.29 -2.39 3.31
CA ALA A 47 -14.29 -0.97 3.65
C ALA A 47 -14.77 -0.74 5.10
N LEU A 48 -15.84 -1.42 5.52
CA LEU A 48 -16.43 -1.23 6.84
C LEU A 48 -15.66 -1.93 7.96
N LEU A 49 -15.23 -3.17 7.76
CA LEU A 49 -14.63 -3.99 8.82
C LEU A 49 -13.10 -3.86 8.90
N PHE A 50 -12.44 -3.51 7.79
CA PHE A 50 -10.98 -3.40 7.75
C PHE A 50 -10.52 -1.97 7.57
N PHE A 51 -11.01 -1.26 6.55
CA PHE A 51 -10.50 0.06 6.20
C PHE A 51 -10.87 1.14 7.22
N LEU A 52 -12.14 1.17 7.67
CA LEU A 52 -12.62 2.16 8.62
C LEU A 52 -11.92 2.03 10.00
N PRO A 53 -11.83 0.85 10.63
CA PRO A 53 -11.14 0.71 11.91
C PRO A 53 -9.63 0.96 11.77
N PHE A 54 -9.02 0.53 10.66
CA PHE A 54 -7.60 0.76 10.40
C PHE A 54 -7.28 2.25 10.25
N ALA A 55 -8.12 3.01 9.53
CA ALA A 55 -7.95 4.45 9.40
C ALA A 55 -7.99 5.16 10.77
N PHE A 56 -8.90 4.75 11.67
CA PHE A 56 -8.94 5.29 13.03
C PHE A 56 -7.68 4.95 13.83
N MET A 57 -7.22 3.69 13.81
CA MET A 57 -5.99 3.28 14.51
C MET A 57 -4.75 4.06 14.03
N VAL A 58 -4.57 4.18 12.71
CA VAL A 58 -3.42 4.91 12.12
C VAL A 58 -3.49 6.41 12.42
N THR A 59 -4.69 6.99 12.42
CA THR A 59 -4.88 8.40 12.75
C THR A 59 -4.56 8.67 14.22
N GLU A 60 -5.04 7.82 15.13
CA GLU A 60 -4.78 7.93 16.56
C GLU A 60 -3.27 7.81 16.85
N MET A 61 -2.62 6.76 16.33
CA MET A 61 -1.18 6.55 16.48
C MET A 61 -0.34 7.65 15.83
N GLY A 62 -0.72 8.11 14.64
CA GLY A 62 -0.05 9.23 13.97
C GLY A 62 -0.17 10.55 14.74
N SER A 63 -1.26 10.76 15.47
CA SER A 63 -1.45 11.95 16.31
C SER A 63 -0.73 11.86 17.66
N ALA A 64 -0.70 10.67 18.28
CA ALA A 64 -0.05 10.41 19.56
C ALA A 64 1.49 10.51 19.44
N PHE A 65 2.04 10.07 18.31
CA PHE A 65 3.47 10.02 18.04
C PHE A 65 3.94 11.08 17.02
N LYS A 66 3.30 12.26 17.03
CA LYS A 66 3.58 13.37 16.09
C LYS A 66 5.04 13.86 16.11
N ASP A 67 5.73 13.69 17.23
CA ASP A 67 7.11 14.14 17.44
C ASP A 67 8.15 13.03 17.12
N GLU A 68 7.68 11.80 16.96
CA GLU A 68 8.48 10.62 16.61
C GLU A 68 8.62 10.49 15.09
N LYS A 69 9.86 10.34 14.60
CA LYS A 69 10.16 10.28 13.15
C LYS A 69 10.17 8.86 12.57
N GLY A 70 10.00 7.82 13.39
CA GLY A 70 10.12 6.41 12.96
C GLY A 70 8.85 5.79 12.40
N GLY A 71 7.74 6.54 12.28
CA GLY A 71 6.49 6.06 11.69
C GLY A 71 5.97 4.80 12.38
N ILE A 72 5.60 3.77 11.61
CA ILE A 72 5.00 2.53 12.11
C ILE A 72 5.93 1.80 13.11
N TYR A 73 7.25 1.88 12.94
CA TYR A 73 8.20 1.28 13.88
C TYR A 73 8.18 1.98 15.25
N SER A 74 8.19 3.32 15.28
CA SER A 74 8.09 4.08 16.54
C SER A 74 6.77 3.77 17.25
N TRP A 75 5.66 3.69 16.52
CA TRP A 75 4.34 3.41 17.10
C TRP A 75 4.27 2.00 17.70
N MET A 76 4.78 0.99 16.98
CA MET A 76 4.78 -0.40 17.47
C MET A 76 5.78 -0.64 18.61
N SER A 77 6.93 0.05 18.59
CA SER A 77 7.95 -0.10 19.63
C SER A 77 7.43 0.42 20.96
N GLU A 78 6.70 1.53 20.95
CA GLU A 78 6.13 2.12 22.17
C GLU A 78 4.85 1.41 22.62
N ALA A 79 3.99 0.98 21.68
CA ALA A 79 2.70 0.37 22.04
C ALA A 79 2.80 -1.09 22.51
N VAL A 80 3.78 -1.86 22.00
CA VAL A 80 3.88 -3.31 22.27
C VAL A 80 5.25 -3.69 22.82
N ASN A 81 6.27 -3.67 21.98
CA ASN A 81 7.66 -3.98 22.34
C ASN A 81 8.57 -3.70 21.12
N PRO A 82 9.82 -3.25 21.31
CA PRO A 82 10.80 -3.13 20.23
C PRO A 82 11.04 -4.42 19.43
N THR A 83 10.98 -5.61 20.04
CA THR A 83 11.18 -6.87 19.30
C THR A 83 10.04 -7.14 18.31
N PHE A 84 8.80 -6.88 18.71
CA PHE A 84 7.65 -7.01 17.82
C PHE A 84 7.63 -5.93 16.74
N ALA A 85 8.08 -4.72 17.07
CA ALA A 85 8.22 -3.64 16.10
C ALA A 85 9.22 -3.99 14.99
N PHE A 86 10.35 -4.62 15.36
CA PHE A 86 11.33 -5.08 14.39
C PHE A 86 10.77 -6.16 13.47
N ILE A 87 10.12 -7.18 14.03
CA ILE A 87 9.50 -8.26 13.23
C ILE A 87 8.42 -7.69 12.31
N GLY A 88 7.56 -6.80 12.80
CA GLY A 88 6.51 -6.15 12.01
C GLY A 88 7.07 -5.36 10.83
N THR A 89 8.06 -4.51 11.06
CA THR A 89 8.70 -3.73 10.00
C THR A 89 9.46 -4.61 9.01
N PHE A 90 10.12 -5.67 9.48
CA PHE A 90 10.79 -6.64 8.61
C PHE A 90 9.79 -7.40 7.72
N MET A 91 8.67 -7.88 8.28
CA MET A 91 7.60 -8.52 7.50
C MET A 91 7.01 -7.57 6.46
N TRP A 92 6.82 -6.30 6.81
CA TRP A 92 6.35 -5.28 5.86
C TRP A 92 7.33 -5.11 4.70
N TYR A 93 8.63 -5.04 4.98
CA TYR A 93 9.66 -4.94 3.94
C TYR A 93 9.72 -6.21 3.06
N ALA A 94 9.66 -7.40 3.66
CA ALA A 94 9.64 -8.67 2.92
C ALA A 94 8.42 -8.77 2.00
N SER A 95 7.24 -8.38 2.49
CA SER A 95 6.02 -8.30 1.68
C SER A 95 6.17 -7.33 0.51
N TYR A 96 6.82 -6.19 0.73
CA TYR A 96 7.09 -5.22 -0.32
C TYR A 96 7.99 -5.78 -1.43
N VAL A 97 9.00 -6.58 -1.10
CA VAL A 97 9.85 -7.26 -2.09
C VAL A 97 9.03 -8.22 -2.96
N ILE A 98 8.17 -9.03 -2.33
CA ILE A 98 7.28 -9.96 -3.06
C ILE A 98 6.33 -9.17 -3.97
N TRP A 99 5.79 -8.06 -3.48
CA TRP A 99 4.92 -7.18 -4.26
C TRP A 99 5.63 -6.58 -5.48
N MET A 100 6.88 -6.12 -5.35
CA MET A 100 7.68 -5.60 -6.47
C MET A 100 7.85 -6.64 -7.59
N VAL A 101 8.07 -7.91 -7.24
CA VAL A 101 8.15 -8.99 -8.23
C VAL A 101 6.80 -9.22 -8.93
N SER A 102 5.69 -9.18 -8.18
CA SER A 102 4.34 -9.28 -8.76
C SER A 102 4.04 -8.13 -9.73
N VAL A 103 4.40 -6.90 -9.38
CA VAL A 103 4.23 -5.71 -10.22
C VAL A 103 5.09 -5.79 -11.49
N ALA A 104 6.34 -6.26 -11.38
CA ALA A 104 7.23 -6.43 -12.51
C ALA A 104 6.61 -7.38 -13.56
N ASN A 105 6.05 -8.51 -13.12
CA ASN A 105 5.39 -9.45 -14.02
C ASN A 105 4.15 -8.85 -14.71
N LYS A 106 3.37 -8.02 -14.00
CA LYS A 106 2.22 -7.32 -14.59
C LYS A 106 2.60 -6.38 -15.74
N ILE A 107 3.81 -5.83 -15.74
CA ILE A 107 4.31 -4.93 -16.79
C ILE A 107 5.02 -5.72 -17.88
N LEU A 108 5.84 -6.71 -17.50
CA LEU A 108 6.68 -7.47 -18.43
C LEU A 108 5.85 -8.36 -19.37
N ILE A 109 4.78 -8.99 -18.88
CA ILE A 109 3.93 -9.89 -19.70
C ILE A 109 3.27 -9.15 -20.88
N PRO A 110 2.58 -8.00 -20.68
CA PRO A 110 2.07 -7.20 -21.80
C PRO A 110 3.17 -6.70 -22.75
N MET A 111 4.33 -6.34 -22.22
CA MET A 111 5.45 -5.81 -23.02
C MET A 111 6.06 -6.89 -23.93
N VAL A 112 6.23 -8.12 -23.43
CA VAL A 112 6.68 -9.28 -24.23
C VAL A 112 5.64 -9.63 -25.30
N ASN A 113 4.35 -9.62 -24.95
CA ASN A 113 3.28 -9.85 -25.92
C ASN A 113 3.25 -8.80 -27.04
N LEU A 114 3.52 -7.53 -26.72
CA LEU A 114 3.57 -6.45 -27.71
C LEU A 114 4.73 -6.60 -28.70
N ILE A 115 5.89 -7.09 -28.24
CA ILE A 115 7.10 -7.22 -29.07
C ILE A 115 7.07 -8.51 -29.90
N PHE A 116 6.69 -9.64 -29.31
CA PHE A 116 6.80 -10.96 -29.95
C PHE A 116 5.48 -11.46 -30.57
N GLY A 117 4.36 -10.80 -30.32
CA GLY A 117 3.06 -11.10 -30.95
C GLY A 117 2.46 -12.47 -30.63
N ASN A 118 3.11 -13.28 -29.79
CA ASN A 118 2.74 -14.65 -29.48
C ASN A 118 2.93 -14.98 -28.00
N SER A 119 1.97 -15.71 -27.43
CA SER A 119 1.95 -16.14 -26.01
C SER A 119 2.99 -17.21 -25.65
N THR A 120 3.83 -17.62 -26.60
CA THR A 120 4.83 -18.69 -26.42
C THR A 120 6.04 -18.25 -25.60
N HIS A 121 6.28 -16.94 -25.48
CA HIS A 121 7.41 -16.37 -24.74
C HIS A 121 7.00 -15.64 -23.45
N THR A 122 5.70 -15.63 -23.10
CA THR A 122 5.27 -15.11 -21.80
C THR A 122 5.68 -16.10 -20.71
N PRO A 123 6.41 -15.66 -19.68
CA PRO A 123 6.62 -16.50 -18.50
C PRO A 123 5.24 -16.84 -17.93
N SER A 124 4.87 -18.13 -17.95
CA SER A 124 3.63 -18.57 -17.32
C SER A 124 3.75 -18.33 -15.82
N LEU A 125 2.72 -17.76 -15.20
CA LEU A 125 2.59 -17.69 -13.74
C LEU A 125 1.99 -19.00 -13.17
N LEU A 126 2.32 -20.12 -13.82
CA LEU A 126 2.12 -21.51 -13.41
C LEU A 126 3.33 -22.31 -13.89
#